data_AF-G4SX59-F1
#
_entry.id   AF-G4SX59-F1
#
_cell.length_a   1.000
_cell.length_b   1.000
_cell.length_c   1.000
_cell.angle_alpha   90.00
_cell.angle_beta   90.00
_cell.angle_gamma   90.00
#
_symmetry.space_group_name_H-M   'P 1'
#
loop_
_entity.id
_entity.type
_entity.pdbx_description
1 polymer ?
#
loop_
_entity_poly.entity_id
_entity_poly.type
_entity_poly.pdbx_seq_one_letter_code
_entity_poly.pdbx_strand_id
1 'polypeptide(L)'
;MKLIKAPSTVIVISACFLFGALPIHAAMITCSATANGLTANLCIEANKINPSKSNQTSYVNDNFQDSGDPFSFVGKFEGNGVESNVLKVDTLSSGQYQFDYELVVPSEWQGKVVDWTLLIKQANSTIAYLFSGIELDSVITGSFNNFWTNPNGKSVNNYSHVSVFMRETQKTEAFDILGFPEFDEVVVNNLSPLSLPELDVYWLLSIGLIGFGWSRRNRLRTVQFI
;
A
#
# COMPACT_ATOMS: atom_id res chain seq x y z
N MET A 1 58.52 40.10 19.96
CA MET A 1 57.10 40.49 19.77
C MET A 1 56.27 39.20 19.75
N LYS A 2 55.53 38.89 20.82
CA LYS A 2 54.76 37.63 20.95
C LYS A 2 53.34 37.85 20.42
N LEU A 3 52.98 37.16 19.34
CA LEU A 3 51.60 37.11 18.84
C LEU A 3 50.76 36.20 19.74
N ILE A 4 49.76 36.76 20.41
CA ILE A 4 48.76 36.04 21.19
C ILE A 4 47.63 35.66 20.23
N LYS A 5 47.42 34.35 20.03
CA LYS A 5 46.37 33.80 19.16
C LYS A 5 45.05 33.77 19.95
N ALA A 6 44.05 34.54 19.52
CA ALA A 6 42.72 34.53 20.12
C ALA A 6 41.95 33.26 19.72
N PRO A 7 41.17 32.64 20.63
CA PRO A 7 40.37 31.47 20.31
C PRO A 7 39.10 31.85 19.53
N SER A 8 38.86 31.14 18.43
CA SER A 8 37.66 31.28 17.59
C SER A 8 36.44 30.67 18.30
N THR A 9 35.46 31.50 18.61
CA THR A 9 34.17 31.07 19.18
C THR A 9 33.27 30.55 18.06
N VAL A 10 32.93 29.26 18.11
CA VAL A 10 31.95 28.63 17.21
C VAL A 10 30.55 28.86 17.79
N ILE A 11 29.73 29.66 17.12
CA ILE A 11 28.33 29.89 17.49
C ILE A 11 27.48 28.80 16.80
N VAL A 12 26.98 27.84 17.57
CA VAL A 12 26.02 26.83 17.10
C VAL A 12 24.62 27.43 17.21
N ILE A 13 24.08 27.89 16.09
CA ILE A 13 22.69 28.36 16.00
C ILE A 13 21.79 27.11 15.91
N SER A 14 21.24 26.69 17.05
CA SER A 14 20.20 25.66 17.10
C SER A 14 18.87 26.25 16.65
N ALA A 15 18.52 26.03 15.38
CA ALA A 15 17.21 26.37 14.86
C ALA A 15 16.17 25.36 15.38
N CYS A 16 15.49 25.69 16.49
CA CYS A 16 14.28 25.00 16.91
C CYS A 16 13.18 25.26 15.87
N PHE A 17 13.07 24.36 14.89
CA PHE A 17 11.89 24.27 14.04
C PHE A 17 10.71 23.81 14.89
N LEU A 18 9.92 24.79 15.34
CA LEU A 18 8.56 24.59 15.83
C LEU A 18 7.69 24.10 14.67
N PHE A 19 7.71 22.79 14.41
CA PHE A 19 6.69 22.14 13.61
C PHE A 19 5.38 22.16 14.41
N GLY A 20 4.56 23.19 14.14
CA GLY A 20 3.17 23.20 14.56
C GLY A 20 2.46 22.01 13.92
N ALA A 21 2.19 20.98 14.72
CA ALA A 21 1.36 19.85 14.33
C ALA A 21 -0.09 20.35 14.19
N LEU A 22 -0.45 20.86 13.01
CA LEU A 22 -1.84 21.02 12.64
C LEU A 22 -2.48 19.62 12.59
N PRO A 23 -3.62 19.38 13.24
CA PRO A 23 -4.34 18.12 13.10
C PRO A 23 -4.93 18.07 11.69
N ILE A 24 -4.15 17.53 10.76
CA ILE A 24 -4.63 17.17 9.43
C ILE A 24 -5.62 16.02 9.65
N HIS A 25 -6.91 16.35 9.68
CA HIS A 25 -7.98 15.35 9.56
C HIS A 25 -8.01 14.88 8.11
N ALA A 26 -6.98 14.16 7.70
CA ALA A 26 -7.06 13.36 6.49
C ALA A 26 -8.11 12.29 6.78
N ALA A 27 -9.28 12.41 6.14
CA ALA A 27 -10.20 11.30 6.08
C ALA A 27 -9.41 10.12 5.49
N MET A 28 -9.17 9.09 6.30
CA MET A 28 -8.46 7.91 5.82
C MET A 28 -9.34 7.24 4.78
N ILE A 29 -8.90 7.29 3.53
CA ILE A 29 -9.50 6.53 2.44
C ILE A 29 -9.23 5.06 2.74
N THR A 30 -10.29 4.27 2.94
CA THR A 30 -10.15 2.84 3.15
C THR A 30 -10.03 2.13 1.80
N CYS A 31 -8.89 1.49 1.56
CA CYS A 31 -8.70 0.66 0.37
C CYS A 31 -9.50 -0.63 0.52
N SER A 32 -10.76 -0.62 0.07
CA SER A 32 -11.71 -1.72 0.30
C SER A 32 -11.78 -2.73 -0.85
N ALA A 33 -11.04 -2.54 -1.94
CA ALA A 33 -11.06 -3.47 -3.05
C ALA A 33 -10.31 -4.76 -2.70
N THR A 34 -10.85 -5.89 -3.14
CA THR A 34 -10.26 -7.21 -2.95
C THR A 34 -10.03 -7.91 -4.28
N ALA A 35 -8.99 -8.75 -4.35
CA ALA A 35 -8.62 -9.57 -5.49
C ALA A 35 -8.08 -10.92 -4.98
N ASN A 36 -8.71 -12.03 -5.35
CA ASN A 36 -8.38 -13.39 -4.87
C ASN A 36 -8.23 -13.48 -3.35
N GLY A 37 -9.08 -12.76 -2.61
CA GLY A 37 -9.05 -12.67 -1.14
C GLY A 37 -8.01 -11.71 -0.55
N LEU A 38 -7.13 -11.12 -1.36
CA LEU A 38 -6.16 -10.09 -0.94
C LEU A 38 -6.80 -8.70 -1.00
N THR A 39 -6.44 -7.81 -0.07
CA THR A 39 -6.83 -6.39 -0.10
C THR A 39 -5.84 -5.57 -0.92
N ALA A 40 -6.31 -4.53 -1.60
CA ALA A 40 -5.45 -3.59 -2.31
C ALA A 40 -4.37 -3.00 -1.39
N ASN A 41 -3.13 -2.94 -1.88
CA ASN A 41 -1.98 -2.41 -1.16
C ASN A 41 -2.06 -0.89 -0.98
N LEU A 42 -2.58 -0.20 -1.99
CA LEU A 42 -2.70 1.25 -2.03
C LEU A 42 -3.96 1.64 -2.80
N CYS A 43 -4.50 2.82 -2.49
CA CYS A 43 -5.57 3.41 -3.28
C CYS A 43 -5.43 4.92 -3.33
N ILE A 44 -5.87 5.50 -4.45
CA ILE A 44 -5.82 6.93 -4.73
C ILE A 44 -7.19 7.39 -5.20
N GLU A 45 -7.60 8.56 -4.73
CA GLU A 45 -8.82 9.20 -5.17
C GLU A 45 -8.52 10.43 -6.01
N ALA A 46 -9.36 10.63 -7.01
CA ALA A 46 -9.42 11.87 -7.74
C ALA A 46 -10.86 12.31 -7.89
N ASN A 47 -10.98 13.59 -8.20
CA ASN A 47 -12.19 14.12 -8.80
C ASN A 47 -12.42 13.46 -10.19
N LYS A 48 -13.25 14.09 -11.00
CA LYS A 48 -13.61 13.59 -12.32
C LYS A 48 -12.37 13.50 -13.21
N ILE A 49 -11.94 12.28 -13.52
CA ILE A 49 -11.00 11.99 -14.60
C ILE A 49 -11.79 11.80 -15.89
N ASN A 50 -11.24 12.27 -17.00
CA ASN A 50 -11.81 12.05 -18.33
C ASN A 50 -11.76 10.53 -18.67
N PRO A 51 -12.87 9.94 -19.14
CA PRO A 51 -13.00 8.47 -19.28
C PRO A 51 -12.24 7.86 -20.47
N SER A 52 -11.40 8.63 -21.17
CA SER A 52 -10.58 8.12 -22.27
C SER A 52 -9.40 7.30 -21.75
N LYS A 53 -9.04 6.27 -22.53
CA LYS A 53 -7.91 5.38 -22.26
C LYS A 53 -6.64 6.15 -21.89
N SER A 54 -6.25 7.13 -22.72
CA SER A 54 -5.01 7.91 -22.50
C SER A 54 -5.00 8.62 -21.15
N ASN A 55 -6.09 9.29 -20.78
CA ASN A 55 -6.14 10.05 -19.53
C ASN A 55 -6.14 9.15 -18.29
N GLN A 56 -6.82 8.00 -18.36
CA GLN A 56 -6.78 7.03 -17.27
C GLN A 56 -5.40 6.38 -17.13
N THR A 57 -4.76 6.03 -18.26
CA THR A 57 -3.38 5.52 -18.26
C THR A 57 -2.41 6.53 -17.67
N SER A 58 -2.50 7.81 -18.07
CA SER A 58 -1.68 8.88 -17.46
C SER A 58 -1.92 8.97 -15.96
N TYR A 59 -3.18 9.00 -15.52
CA TYR A 59 -3.49 9.06 -14.10
C TYR A 59 -2.91 7.89 -13.29
N VAL A 60 -3.04 6.66 -13.79
CA VAL A 60 -2.48 5.48 -13.12
C VAL A 60 -0.96 5.57 -13.04
N ASN A 61 -0.30 5.94 -14.14
CA ASN A 61 1.15 6.06 -14.16
C ASN A 61 1.67 7.20 -13.27
N ASP A 62 1.02 8.35 -13.29
CA ASP A 62 1.40 9.52 -12.48
C ASP A 62 1.36 9.22 -10.97
N ASN A 63 0.60 8.21 -10.54
CA ASN A 63 0.40 7.92 -9.12
C ASN A 63 0.96 6.56 -8.66
N PHE A 64 1.09 5.57 -9.54
CA PHE A 64 1.53 4.21 -9.17
C PHE A 64 2.78 3.74 -9.90
N GLN A 65 3.24 4.44 -10.95
CA GLN A 65 4.40 3.99 -11.70
C GLN A 65 5.68 3.99 -10.85
N ASP A 66 5.86 5.00 -9.99
CA ASP A 66 7.11 5.22 -9.27
C ASP A 66 8.33 5.09 -10.21
N SER A 67 9.30 4.24 -9.86
CA SER A 67 10.47 3.92 -10.68
C SER A 67 10.32 2.67 -11.55
N GLY A 68 9.13 2.06 -11.59
CA GLY A 68 8.86 0.84 -12.37
C GLY A 68 8.45 1.12 -13.82
N ASP A 69 8.23 0.04 -14.56
CA ASP A 69 7.67 0.11 -15.91
C ASP A 69 6.26 0.73 -15.89
N PRO A 70 5.86 1.41 -16.98
CA PRO A 70 4.55 2.02 -17.08
C PRO A 70 3.45 0.94 -17.15
N PHE A 71 2.34 1.23 -16.47
CA PHE A 71 1.11 0.46 -16.54
C PHE A 71 0.51 0.53 -17.95
N SER A 72 0.21 -0.65 -18.48
CA SER A 72 -0.51 -0.85 -19.72
C SER A 72 -2.00 -1.03 -19.45
N PHE A 73 -2.85 -0.35 -20.23
CA PHE A 73 -4.30 -0.54 -20.17
C PHE A 73 -4.68 -1.88 -20.80
N VAL A 74 -5.41 -2.70 -20.05
CA VAL A 74 -5.78 -4.06 -20.44
C VAL A 74 -7.23 -4.13 -20.90
N GLY A 75 -8.14 -3.48 -20.18
CA GLY A 75 -9.56 -3.56 -20.49
C GLY A 75 -10.42 -2.56 -19.71
N LYS A 76 -11.66 -2.40 -20.15
CA LYS A 76 -12.66 -1.55 -19.51
C LYS A 76 -14.04 -2.18 -19.61
N PHE A 77 -14.78 -2.14 -18.53
CA PHE A 77 -16.19 -2.53 -18.47
C PHE A 77 -17.03 -1.30 -18.19
N GLU A 78 -17.98 -0.99 -19.06
CA GLU A 78 -18.92 0.11 -18.85
C GLU A 78 -20.14 -0.40 -18.04
N GLY A 79 -20.61 0.38 -17.07
CA GLY A 79 -21.72 0.01 -16.18
C GLY A 79 -23.07 -0.16 -16.89
N ASN A 80 -23.17 0.18 -18.18
CA ASN A 80 -24.32 -0.11 -19.03
C ASN A 80 -24.26 -1.52 -19.66
N GLY A 81 -23.31 -2.37 -19.26
CA GLY A 81 -23.18 -3.74 -19.74
C GLY A 81 -22.48 -3.87 -21.10
N VAL A 82 -21.75 -2.85 -21.56
CA VAL A 82 -20.85 -3.02 -22.69
C VAL A 82 -19.64 -3.82 -22.19
N GLU A 83 -19.71 -5.13 -22.40
CA GLU A 83 -18.71 -6.08 -21.93
C GLU A 83 -17.38 -5.88 -22.65
N SER A 84 -16.31 -5.92 -21.88
CA SER A 84 -14.99 -6.28 -22.39
C SER A 84 -14.81 -7.77 -22.17
N ASN A 85 -14.24 -8.48 -23.15
CA ASN A 85 -13.92 -9.90 -23.00
C ASN A 85 -12.96 -10.21 -21.85
N VAL A 86 -12.32 -9.17 -21.30
CA VAL A 86 -11.32 -9.26 -20.22
C VAL A 86 -11.92 -9.00 -18.84
N LEU A 87 -12.98 -8.19 -18.74
CA LEU A 87 -13.51 -7.78 -17.43
C LEU A 87 -15.03 -7.86 -17.44
N LYS A 88 -15.57 -8.58 -16.45
CA LYS A 88 -16.98 -8.63 -16.13
C LYS A 88 -17.18 -8.06 -14.73
N VAL A 89 -18.26 -7.32 -14.55
CA VAL A 89 -18.64 -6.78 -13.25
C VAL A 89 -20.08 -7.17 -13.00
N ASP A 90 -20.29 -8.00 -11.99
CA ASP A 90 -21.60 -8.46 -11.58
C ASP A 90 -22.07 -7.69 -10.35
N THR A 91 -23.35 -7.38 -10.33
CA THR A 91 -23.98 -6.78 -9.14
C THR A 91 -24.47 -7.94 -8.28
N LEU A 92 -23.64 -8.43 -7.35
CA LEU A 92 -24.06 -9.51 -6.47
C LEU A 92 -25.00 -9.03 -5.36
N SER A 93 -25.93 -9.91 -5.02
CA SER A 93 -27.18 -9.67 -4.28
C SER A 93 -27.05 -9.60 -2.75
N SER A 94 -25.84 -9.68 -2.19
CA SER A 94 -25.61 -9.92 -0.76
C SER A 94 -25.36 -8.65 0.08
N GLY A 95 -25.14 -7.49 -0.55
CA GLY A 95 -24.94 -6.22 0.15
C GLY A 95 -25.31 -5.04 -0.72
N GLN A 96 -26.02 -4.05 -0.16
CA GLN A 96 -26.53 -2.89 -0.90
C GLN A 96 -25.44 -1.98 -1.52
N TYR A 97 -24.15 -2.28 -1.34
CA TYR A 97 -23.02 -1.39 -1.64
C TYR A 97 -21.77 -2.08 -2.21
N GLN A 98 -21.83 -3.36 -2.58
CA GLN A 98 -20.66 -4.09 -3.08
C GLN A 98 -20.86 -4.52 -4.52
N PHE A 99 -19.82 -4.37 -5.34
CA PHE A 99 -19.78 -4.92 -6.70
C PHE A 99 -18.70 -5.96 -6.77
N ASP A 100 -19.04 -7.11 -7.34
CA ASP A 100 -18.10 -8.18 -7.57
C ASP A 100 -17.64 -8.14 -9.03
N TYR A 101 -16.43 -8.58 -9.28
CA TYR A 101 -15.88 -8.62 -10.62
C TYR A 101 -15.12 -9.90 -10.89
N GLU A 102 -15.09 -10.25 -12.16
CA GLU A 102 -14.31 -11.34 -12.72
C GLU A 102 -13.44 -10.75 -13.85
N LEU A 103 -12.12 -10.85 -13.67
CA LEU A 103 -11.12 -10.44 -14.64
C LEU A 103 -10.54 -11.71 -15.27
N VAL A 104 -10.90 -11.96 -16.54
CA VAL A 104 -10.30 -13.00 -17.36
C VAL A 104 -8.96 -12.50 -17.84
N VAL A 105 -7.88 -13.04 -17.29
CA VAL A 105 -6.52 -12.56 -17.55
C VAL A 105 -6.12 -12.92 -19.00
N PRO A 106 -5.71 -11.95 -19.84
CA PRO A 106 -5.22 -12.25 -21.17
C PRO A 106 -3.99 -13.16 -21.13
N SER A 107 -3.86 -14.06 -22.11
CA SER A 107 -2.84 -15.12 -22.09
C SER A 107 -1.40 -14.61 -22.02
N GLU A 108 -1.13 -13.41 -22.51
CA GLU A 108 0.19 -12.77 -22.45
C GLU A 108 0.60 -12.32 -21.03
N TRP A 109 -0.35 -12.29 -20.10
CA TRP A 109 -0.15 -11.91 -18.70
C TRP A 109 -0.19 -13.11 -17.74
N GLN A 110 -0.74 -14.25 -18.16
CA GLN A 110 -0.87 -15.44 -17.30
C GLN A 110 0.50 -16.00 -16.86
N GLY A 111 0.61 -16.39 -15.60
CA GLY A 111 1.83 -16.89 -14.96
C GLY A 111 2.89 -15.82 -14.67
N LYS A 112 2.60 -14.55 -14.96
CA LYS A 112 3.50 -13.44 -14.62
C LYS A 112 3.18 -12.90 -13.23
N VAL A 113 4.21 -12.42 -12.56
CA VAL A 113 4.05 -11.58 -11.38
C VAL A 113 3.85 -10.15 -11.86
N VAL A 114 2.75 -9.51 -11.48
CA VAL A 114 2.40 -8.17 -11.93
C VAL A 114 2.10 -7.25 -10.74
N ASP A 115 2.23 -5.96 -11.01
CA ASP A 115 1.38 -5.00 -10.33
C ASP A 115 0.18 -4.73 -11.23
N TRP A 116 -1.02 -4.79 -10.67
CA TRP A 116 -2.23 -4.48 -11.42
C TRP A 116 -3.10 -3.49 -10.67
N THR A 117 -3.82 -2.67 -11.45
CA THR A 117 -4.64 -1.59 -10.93
C THR A 117 -6.09 -1.74 -11.39
N LEU A 118 -7.01 -1.59 -10.46
CA LEU A 118 -8.45 -1.49 -10.71
C LEU A 118 -8.89 -0.02 -10.55
N LEU A 119 -9.19 0.65 -11.66
CA LEU A 119 -9.69 2.03 -11.67
C LEU A 119 -11.20 2.04 -11.82
N ILE A 120 -11.88 2.78 -10.94
CA ILE A 120 -13.34 2.80 -10.84
C ILE A 120 -13.81 4.23 -10.93
N LYS A 121 -14.64 4.52 -11.94
CA LYS A 121 -15.28 5.82 -12.09
C LYS A 121 -16.70 5.76 -11.54
N GLN A 122 -16.99 6.55 -10.52
CA GLN A 122 -18.33 6.66 -9.95
C GLN A 122 -18.83 8.10 -10.04
N ALA A 123 -19.90 8.36 -10.79
CA ALA A 123 -20.42 9.72 -10.99
C ALA A 123 -19.31 10.77 -11.29
N ASN A 124 -19.00 11.66 -10.34
CA ASN A 124 -18.00 12.72 -10.47
C ASN A 124 -16.64 12.45 -9.80
N SER A 125 -16.39 11.21 -9.36
CA SER A 125 -15.15 10.80 -8.71
C SER A 125 -14.53 9.58 -9.37
N THR A 126 -13.27 9.36 -9.04
CA THR A 126 -12.51 8.19 -9.48
C THR A 126 -11.70 7.67 -8.31
N ILE A 127 -11.67 6.36 -8.13
CA ILE A 127 -10.75 5.70 -7.21
C ILE A 127 -9.96 4.65 -8.00
N ALA A 128 -8.67 4.54 -7.75
CA ALA A 128 -7.84 3.48 -8.31
C ALA A 128 -7.20 2.68 -7.17
N TYR A 129 -7.24 1.37 -7.29
CA TYR A 129 -6.71 0.41 -6.32
C TYR A 129 -5.52 -0.31 -6.92
N LEU A 130 -4.38 -0.28 -6.25
CA LEU A 130 -3.17 -0.99 -6.64
C LEU A 130 -3.07 -2.31 -5.86
N PHE A 131 -2.84 -3.38 -6.60
CA PHE A 131 -2.48 -4.68 -6.08
C PHE A 131 -1.08 -5.04 -6.60
N SER A 132 -0.14 -5.26 -5.69
CA SER A 132 1.27 -5.43 -6.03
C SER A 132 1.74 -6.85 -5.87
N GLY A 133 2.65 -7.28 -6.75
CA GLY A 133 3.32 -8.58 -6.66
C GLY A 133 2.38 -9.78 -6.75
N ILE A 134 1.30 -9.68 -7.53
CA ILE A 134 0.33 -10.77 -7.70
C ILE A 134 0.76 -11.65 -8.86
N GLU A 135 0.85 -12.96 -8.62
CA GLU A 135 0.94 -13.94 -9.69
C GLU A 135 -0.42 -14.11 -10.36
N LEU A 136 -0.47 -13.89 -11.66
CA LEU A 136 -1.72 -13.93 -12.41
C LEU A 136 -2.08 -15.35 -12.84
N ASP A 137 -3.16 -15.86 -12.27
CA ASP A 137 -3.87 -17.03 -12.77
C ASP A 137 -4.76 -16.68 -13.99
N SER A 138 -5.52 -17.65 -14.49
CA SER A 138 -6.45 -17.43 -15.61
C SER A 138 -7.61 -16.50 -15.28
N VAL A 139 -8.02 -16.43 -14.01
CA VAL A 139 -9.15 -15.62 -13.55
C VAL A 139 -8.80 -14.97 -12.21
N ILE A 140 -9.04 -13.66 -12.12
CA ILE A 140 -9.05 -12.95 -10.84
C ILE A 140 -10.50 -12.64 -10.47
N THR A 141 -10.90 -13.02 -9.26
CA THR A 141 -12.20 -12.64 -8.70
C THR A 141 -12.00 -11.65 -7.57
N GLY A 142 -12.93 -10.73 -7.41
CA GLY A 142 -12.76 -9.69 -6.42
C GLY A 142 -14.01 -8.87 -6.20
N SER A 143 -13.88 -7.85 -5.35
CA SER A 143 -14.97 -6.94 -5.05
C SER A 143 -14.49 -5.52 -4.79
N PHE A 144 -15.37 -4.54 -4.93
CA PHE A 144 -15.07 -3.15 -4.64
C PHE A 144 -16.31 -2.39 -4.08
N ASN A 145 -16.07 -1.15 -3.61
CA ASN A 145 -17.08 -0.18 -3.14
C ASN A 145 -17.89 -0.46 -1.86
N ASN A 146 -17.51 -1.41 -1.00
CA ASN A 146 -18.30 -1.79 0.17
C ASN A 146 -18.85 -0.60 1.02
N PHE A 147 -18.05 0.46 1.25
CA PHE A 147 -18.52 1.71 1.85
C PHE A 147 -17.70 2.90 1.36
N TRP A 148 -18.09 3.51 0.24
CA TRP A 148 -17.42 4.72 -0.23
C TRP A 148 -18.31 5.96 -0.09
N THR A 149 -17.82 6.91 0.68
CA THR A 149 -18.39 8.26 0.78
C THR A 149 -17.55 9.16 -0.09
N ASN A 150 -18.17 9.79 -1.10
CA ASN A 150 -17.42 10.67 -2.00
C ASN A 150 -16.80 11.86 -1.26
N PRO A 151 -15.86 12.62 -1.88
CA PRO A 151 -15.25 13.79 -1.25
C PRO A 151 -16.26 14.87 -0.79
N ASN A 152 -17.52 14.78 -1.21
CA ASN A 152 -18.64 15.65 -0.80
C ASN A 152 -19.52 15.04 0.31
N GLY A 153 -19.12 13.94 0.94
CA GLY A 153 -19.89 13.33 2.03
C GLY A 153 -21.08 12.47 1.60
N LYS A 154 -21.24 12.16 0.31
CA LYS A 154 -22.38 11.37 -0.21
C LYS A 154 -21.96 9.93 -0.49
N SER A 155 -22.72 8.97 0.06
CA SER A 155 -22.63 7.56 -0.36
C SER A 155 -23.14 7.43 -1.79
N VAL A 156 -22.28 6.98 -2.69
CA VAL A 156 -22.60 6.76 -4.11
C VAL A 156 -22.33 5.31 -4.43
N ASN A 157 -23.38 4.58 -4.82
CA ASN A 157 -23.29 3.17 -5.18
C ASN A 157 -23.57 2.93 -6.67
N ASN A 158 -23.07 3.79 -7.54
CA ASN A 158 -23.19 3.55 -8.97
C ASN A 158 -21.87 3.87 -9.64
N TYR A 159 -21.27 2.86 -10.26
CA TYR A 159 -20.10 3.04 -11.09
C TYR A 159 -20.53 3.23 -12.55
N SER A 160 -19.85 4.14 -13.23
CA SER A 160 -20.03 4.35 -14.67
C SER A 160 -19.17 3.39 -15.48
N HIS A 161 -17.96 3.08 -15.01
CA HIS A 161 -17.11 2.05 -15.59
C HIS A 161 -16.00 1.64 -14.62
N VAL A 162 -15.40 0.50 -14.95
CA VAL A 162 -14.21 -0.06 -14.32
C VAL A 162 -13.15 -0.27 -15.40
N SER A 163 -11.88 -0.01 -15.09
CA SER A 163 -10.77 -0.16 -16.03
C SER A 163 -9.58 -0.85 -15.35
N VAL A 164 -8.90 -1.69 -16.11
CA VAL A 164 -7.82 -2.56 -15.62
C VAL A 164 -6.53 -2.15 -16.28
N PHE A 165 -5.49 -2.07 -15.46
CA PHE A 165 -4.13 -1.79 -15.90
C PHE A 165 -3.18 -2.81 -15.30
N MET A 166 -2.15 -3.20 -16.06
CA MET A 166 -1.14 -4.15 -15.61
C MET A 166 0.24 -3.67 -16.02
N ARG A 167 1.23 -3.96 -15.19
CA ARG A 167 2.64 -3.95 -15.55
C ARG A 167 3.29 -5.22 -15.01
N GLU A 168 4.27 -5.72 -15.73
CA GLU A 168 5.09 -6.79 -15.21
C GLU A 168 5.94 -6.22 -14.08
N THR A 169 6.05 -6.96 -12.98
CA THR A 169 6.99 -6.63 -11.93
C THR A 169 8.02 -7.74 -11.91
N GLN A 170 9.29 -7.38 -11.72
CA GLN A 170 10.28 -8.42 -11.51
C GLN A 170 9.92 -9.09 -10.19
N LYS A 171 9.83 -10.42 -10.21
CA LYS A 171 9.83 -11.19 -8.97
C LYS A 171 11.06 -10.67 -8.23
N THR A 172 10.84 -9.98 -7.11
CA THR A 172 11.93 -9.73 -6.19
C THR A 172 12.26 -11.12 -5.70
N GLU A 173 13.14 -11.82 -6.42
CA GLU A 173 13.74 -13.04 -5.95
C GLU A 173 14.32 -12.63 -4.62
N ALA A 174 13.65 -13.05 -3.55
CA ALA A 174 13.97 -12.65 -2.20
C ALA A 174 15.45 -12.93 -2.08
N PHE A 175 16.17 -11.83 -2.03
CA PHE A 175 17.50 -11.74 -2.54
C PHE A 175 18.30 -12.86 -1.89
N ASP A 176 18.77 -13.80 -2.71
CA ASP A 176 19.68 -14.91 -2.39
C ASP A 176 21.05 -14.34 -1.95
N ILE A 177 21.06 -13.18 -1.26
CA ILE A 177 22.25 -12.51 -0.67
C ILE A 177 22.65 -13.16 0.63
N LEU A 178 21.78 -13.97 1.22
CA LEU A 178 22.32 -15.08 1.96
C LEU A 178 22.60 -16.16 0.94
N GLY A 179 23.57 -15.87 0.06
CA GLY A 179 24.51 -16.89 -0.38
C GLY A 179 25.15 -17.41 0.90
N PHE A 180 24.40 -18.22 1.64
CA PHE A 180 24.97 -19.27 2.44
C PHE A 180 25.84 -19.96 1.41
N PRO A 181 27.18 -19.83 1.49
CA PRO A 181 27.98 -20.81 0.79
C PRO A 181 27.37 -22.14 1.18
N GLU A 182 27.07 -22.97 0.20
CA GLU A 182 26.81 -24.38 0.43
C GLU A 182 27.94 -24.83 1.36
N PHE A 183 27.65 -24.92 2.66
CA PHE A 183 28.63 -25.35 3.63
C PHE A 183 28.76 -26.81 3.30
N ASP A 184 29.74 -27.13 2.46
CA ASP A 184 30.32 -28.46 2.37
C ASP A 184 30.37 -28.96 3.81
N GLU A 185 29.70 -30.08 4.04
CA GLU A 185 29.47 -30.69 5.33
C GLU A 185 30.81 -30.90 6.05
N VAL A 186 31.29 -29.90 6.78
CA VAL A 186 32.47 -30.03 7.63
C VAL A 186 32.01 -30.89 8.79
N VAL A 187 32.34 -32.17 8.72
CA VAL A 187 32.22 -33.13 9.80
C VAL A 187 33.01 -32.59 11.00
N VAL A 188 32.34 -31.89 11.90
CA VAL A 188 32.91 -31.42 13.17
C VAL A 188 32.92 -32.60 14.15
N ASN A 189 33.91 -33.47 13.99
CA ASN A 189 34.29 -34.39 15.04
C ASN A 189 35.18 -33.64 16.02
N ASN A 190 34.69 -33.47 17.26
CA ASN A 190 35.39 -32.94 18.45
C ASN A 190 35.45 -31.41 18.61
N LEU A 191 34.32 -30.80 19.00
CA LEU A 191 34.37 -29.57 19.79
C LEU A 191 34.04 -29.89 21.26
N SER A 192 35.02 -29.64 22.12
CA SER A 192 34.85 -29.60 23.57
C SER A 192 33.88 -28.47 23.96
N PRO A 193 33.07 -28.64 25.02
CA PRO A 193 32.09 -27.63 25.42
C PRO A 193 32.80 -26.32 25.83
N LEU A 194 32.59 -25.26 25.05
CA LEU A 194 32.95 -23.91 25.48
C LEU A 194 31.98 -23.49 26.59
N SER A 195 32.52 -23.26 27.79
CA SER A 195 31.81 -22.59 28.88
C SER A 195 31.60 -21.12 28.50
N LEU A 196 30.35 -20.75 28.18
CA LEU A 196 29.95 -19.36 28.00
C LEU A 196 29.99 -18.61 29.34
N PRO A 197 30.48 -17.36 29.39
CA PRO A 197 30.29 -16.50 30.55
C PRO A 197 28.80 -16.13 30.69
N GLU A 198 28.27 -16.24 31.91
CA GLU A 198 26.91 -15.81 32.27
C GLU A 198 26.70 -14.35 31.85
N LEU A 199 25.87 -14.15 30.81
CA LEU A 199 25.46 -12.84 30.36
C LEU A 199 24.34 -12.34 31.29
N ASP A 200 24.67 -11.28 32.01
CA ASP A 200 23.87 -10.64 33.05
C ASP A 200 22.50 -10.17 32.52
N VAL A 201 21.43 -10.85 32.96
CA VAL A 201 20.04 -10.70 32.50
C VAL A 201 19.41 -9.34 32.85
N TYR A 202 20.11 -8.48 33.60
CA TYR A 202 19.59 -7.22 34.13
C TYR A 202 19.36 -6.10 33.08
N TRP A 203 19.97 -6.18 31.89
CA TRP A 203 19.83 -5.13 30.87
C TRP A 203 18.60 -5.26 29.96
N LEU A 204 17.97 -6.44 29.86
CA LEU A 204 16.79 -6.62 28.98
C LEU A 204 15.46 -6.21 29.63
N LEU A 205 15.42 -6.00 30.95
CA LEU A 205 14.19 -5.60 31.65
C LEU A 205 13.95 -4.07 31.68
N SER A 206 14.96 -3.25 31.40
CA SER A 206 14.84 -1.78 31.49
C SER A 206 14.19 -1.12 30.26
N ILE A 207 14.20 -1.77 29.09
CA ILE A 207 13.55 -1.25 27.88
C ILE A 207 12.03 -1.51 27.88
N GLY A 208 11.57 -2.55 28.61
CA GLY A 208 10.15 -2.93 28.66
C GLY A 208 9.22 -2.01 29.45
N LEU A 209 9.74 -1.20 30.39
CA LEU A 209 8.89 -0.41 31.32
C LEU A 209 8.62 1.03 30.89
N ILE A 210 9.32 1.57 29.88
CA ILE A 210 9.06 2.93 29.38
C ILE A 210 7.84 2.94 28.43
N GLY A 211 7.51 1.81 27.79
CA GLY A 211 6.35 1.71 26.88
C GLY A 211 4.98 1.64 27.55
N PHE A 212 4.88 1.15 28.80
CA PHE A 212 3.59 0.94 29.46
C PHE A 212 3.02 2.19 30.16
N GLY A 213 3.84 3.22 30.39
CA GLY A 213 3.44 4.45 31.09
C GLY A 213 2.63 5.44 30.24
N TRP A 214 2.76 5.39 28.91
CA TRP A 214 2.09 6.35 28.00
C TRP A 214 0.71 5.90 27.51
N SER A 215 0.37 4.61 27.64
CA SER A 215 -0.91 4.07 27.15
C SER A 215 -2.12 4.38 28.06
N ARG A 216 -1.92 4.84 29.30
CA ARG A 216 -3.01 5.06 30.27
C ARG A 216 -3.58 6.48 30.37
N ARG A 217 -3.09 7.48 29.63
CA ARG A 217 -3.55 8.88 29.78
C ARG A 217 -4.69 9.36 28.88
N ASN A 218 -5.15 8.56 27.91
CA ASN A 218 -6.18 9.00 26.95
C ASN A 218 -7.61 8.46 27.17
N ARG A 219 -7.92 7.89 28.33
CA ARG A 219 -9.26 7.29 28.59
C ARG A 219 -10.18 8.07 29.54
N LEU A 220 -9.92 9.34 29.82
CA LEU A 220 -10.77 10.16 30.71
C LEU A 220 -10.95 11.59 30.20
N ARG A 221 -11.53 11.79 29.02
CA ARG A 221 -12.22 13.05 28.65
C ARG A 221 -13.36 12.81 27.66
N THR A 222 -14.46 12.27 28.17
CA THR A 222 -15.79 12.52 27.61
C THR A 222 -16.74 12.74 28.78
N VAL A 223 -16.76 13.99 29.27
CA VAL A 223 -17.81 14.53 30.14
C VAL A 223 -18.51 15.62 29.32
N GLN A 224 -19.83 15.55 29.36
CA GLN A 224 -20.86 16.34 28.69
C GLN A 224 -20.58 17.83 28.49
N PHE A 225 -21.08 18.37 27.37
CA PHE A 225 -21.87 19.59 27.36
C PHE A 225 -23.03 19.45 26.35
N ILE A 226 -24.24 19.57 26.91
CA ILE A 226 -25.58 19.94 26.38
C ILE A 226 -25.85 19.72 24.89
#